data_AF-A0A2W2HBA0-F1
#
_entry.id   AF-A0A2W2HBA0-F1
#
_cell.length_a   1.000
_cell.length_b   1.000
_cell.length_c   1.000
_cell.angle_alpha   90.00
_cell.angle_beta   90.00
_cell.angle_gamma   90.00
#
_symmetry.space_group_name_H-M   'P 1'
#
loop_
_entity.id
_entity.type
_entity.pdbx_description
1 polymer ?
#
loop_
_entity_poly.entity_id
_entity_poly.type
_entity_poly.pdbx_seq_one_letter_code
_entity_poly.pdbx_strand_id
1 'polypeptide(L)'
;MRAVWSVRIDADTGADYSEALDAHLRERLAARHPAAGAAYAAGRQVTDRVSIQLSIDGSTVRQAIDAALREVTAALREVGVSARAVRVEALPEEELDEELRQMPPELMGVREIAELLGVTRQRADQLVRREDFPQPLQTLAAGAIWPGAAVRSWAATWERKGGRPKAAKAVSE
;
A
#
# COMPACT_ATOMS: atom_id res chain seq x y z
N MET A 1 -31.31 -6.05 9.73
CA MET A 1 -30.74 -4.84 9.10
C MET A 1 -29.72 -5.27 8.07
N ARG A 2 -29.62 -4.57 6.94
CA ARG A 2 -28.48 -4.71 6.02
C ARG A 2 -27.40 -3.72 6.49
N ALA A 3 -26.16 -4.18 6.57
CA ALA A 3 -24.99 -3.36 6.82
C ALA A 3 -24.05 -3.47 5.62
N VAL A 4 -23.20 -2.46 5.45
CA VAL A 4 -22.05 -2.56 4.55
C VAL A 4 -20.89 -3.15 5.35
N TRP A 5 -20.29 -4.20 4.81
CA TRP A 5 -19.18 -4.93 5.41
C TRP A 5 -17.92 -4.62 4.64
N SER A 6 -16.87 -4.22 5.34
CA SER A 6 -15.54 -4.25 4.77
C SER A 6 -14.99 -5.67 4.89
N VAL A 7 -14.67 -6.29 3.75
CA VAL A 7 -14.10 -7.63 3.70
C VAL A 7 -12.72 -7.56 3.07
N ARG A 8 -11.69 -7.92 3.84
CA ARG A 8 -10.31 -8.09 3.36
C ARG A 8 -10.03 -9.56 3.11
N ILE A 9 -9.52 -9.86 1.92
CA ILE A 9 -9.09 -11.19 1.50
C ILE A 9 -7.62 -11.09 1.11
N ASP A 10 -6.77 -11.85 1.79
CA ASP A 10 -5.42 -12.12 1.30
C ASP A 10 -5.45 -13.47 0.58
N ALA A 11 -5.01 -13.49 -0.67
CA ALA A 11 -5.03 -14.67 -1.52
C ALA A 11 -3.64 -14.97 -2.09
N ASP A 12 -3.21 -16.21 -1.90
CA ASP A 12 -2.03 -16.79 -2.53
C ASP A 12 -2.36 -17.08 -3.98
N THR A 13 -1.68 -16.42 -4.90
CA THR A 13 -1.96 -16.44 -6.34
C THR A 13 -1.09 -17.45 -7.09
N GLY A 14 -0.04 -17.99 -6.45
CA GLY A 14 0.94 -18.87 -7.09
C GLY A 14 1.75 -18.23 -8.22
N ALA A 15 1.58 -16.93 -8.46
CA ALA A 15 2.27 -16.14 -9.46
C ALA A 15 2.68 -14.79 -8.86
N ASP A 16 3.70 -14.14 -9.42
CA ASP A 16 4.09 -12.83 -8.93
C ASP A 16 3.01 -11.78 -9.20
N TYR A 17 2.77 -10.94 -8.21
CA TYR A 17 1.93 -9.75 -8.33
C TYR A 17 2.41 -8.87 -9.48
N SER A 18 1.49 -8.44 -10.33
CA SER A 18 1.76 -7.57 -11.48
C SER A 18 0.81 -6.38 -11.53
N GLU A 19 1.25 -5.28 -12.14
CA GLU A 19 0.39 -4.11 -12.36
C GLU A 19 -0.83 -4.44 -13.23
N ALA A 20 -0.69 -5.35 -14.20
CA ALA A 20 -1.80 -5.80 -15.03
C ALA A 20 -2.88 -6.53 -14.21
N LEU A 21 -2.46 -7.36 -13.24
CA LEU A 21 -3.37 -8.03 -12.31
C LEU A 21 -4.08 -7.02 -11.42
N ASP A 22 -3.36 -6.04 -10.87
CA ASP A 22 -3.94 -4.98 -10.04
C ASP A 22 -4.97 -4.14 -10.81
N ALA A 23 -4.61 -3.69 -12.01
CA ALA A 23 -5.50 -2.93 -12.89
C ALA A 23 -6.79 -3.70 -13.19
N HIS A 24 -6.67 -4.99 -13.53
CA HIS A 24 -7.82 -5.86 -13.78
C HIS A 24 -8.71 -6.01 -12.54
N LEU A 25 -8.13 -6.27 -11.37
CA LEU A 25 -8.89 -6.40 -10.12
C LEU A 25 -9.63 -5.11 -9.77
N ARG A 26 -8.97 -3.95 -9.90
CA ARG A 26 -9.59 -2.64 -9.67
C ARG A 26 -10.75 -2.38 -10.62
N GLU A 27 -10.57 -2.67 -11.90
CA GLU A 27 -11.61 -2.48 -12.90
C GLU A 27 -12.81 -3.41 -12.65
N ARG A 28 -12.55 -4.73 -12.50
CA ARG A 28 -13.62 -5.73 -12.36
C ARG A 28 -14.42 -5.59 -11.08
N LEU A 29 -13.79 -5.12 -10.01
CA LEU A 29 -14.43 -5.00 -8.71
C LEU A 29 -14.89 -3.57 -8.41
N ALA A 30 -14.71 -2.61 -9.33
CA ALA A 30 -14.91 -1.16 -9.13
C ALA A 30 -16.23 -0.79 -8.43
N ALA A 31 -17.32 -1.51 -8.74
CA ALA A 31 -18.64 -1.31 -8.14
C ALA A 31 -18.70 -1.55 -6.62
N ARG A 32 -17.68 -2.19 -6.03
CA ARG A 32 -17.56 -2.48 -4.60
C ARG A 32 -16.54 -1.61 -3.88
N HIS A 33 -16.12 -0.51 -4.52
CA HIS A 33 -15.05 0.38 -4.04
C HIS A 33 -13.78 -0.39 -3.62
N PRO A 34 -13.25 -1.25 -4.51
CA PRO A 34 -12.19 -2.17 -4.15
C PRO A 34 -10.88 -1.44 -3.90
N ALA A 35 -10.14 -1.88 -2.89
CA ALA A 35 -8.71 -1.60 -2.78
C ALA A 35 -7.96 -2.93 -2.96
N ALA A 36 -7.28 -3.09 -4.10
CA ALA A 36 -6.37 -4.21 -4.35
C ALA A 36 -4.91 -3.73 -4.25
N GLY A 37 -4.02 -4.64 -3.88
CA GLY A 37 -2.59 -4.35 -3.84
C GLY A 37 -1.77 -5.57 -3.46
N ALA A 38 -0.44 -5.43 -3.52
CA ALA A 38 0.46 -6.46 -3.05
C ALA A 38 0.28 -6.68 -1.53
N ALA A 39 0.31 -7.93 -1.09
CA ALA A 39 0.27 -8.23 0.33
C ALA A 39 1.65 -7.98 0.97
N TYR A 40 1.66 -7.60 2.25
CA TYR A 40 2.87 -7.42 3.04
C TYR A 40 2.87 -8.38 4.24
N ALA A 41 4.00 -9.01 4.51
CA ALA A 41 4.23 -9.81 5.72
C ALA A 41 5.54 -9.38 6.36
N ALA A 42 5.52 -9.10 7.67
CA ALA A 42 6.68 -8.61 8.42
C ALA A 42 7.40 -7.42 7.72
N GLY A 43 6.61 -6.47 7.18
CA GLY A 43 7.13 -5.26 6.53
C GLY A 43 7.74 -5.45 5.15
N ARG A 44 7.67 -6.66 4.56
CA ARG A 44 8.13 -6.91 3.19
C ARG A 44 6.98 -7.33 2.29
N GLN A 45 7.05 -6.90 1.04
CA GLN A 45 6.12 -7.33 0.01
C GLN A 45 6.24 -8.85 -0.18
N VAL A 46 5.10 -9.52 -0.18
CA VAL A 46 4.96 -10.94 -0.49
C VAL A 46 4.57 -11.02 -1.96
N THR A 47 5.46 -11.52 -2.81
CA THR A 47 5.29 -11.41 -4.26
C THR A 47 4.20 -12.32 -4.79
N ASP A 48 3.97 -13.48 -4.18
CA ASP A 48 2.97 -14.47 -4.60
C ASP A 48 1.57 -14.21 -4.02
N ARG A 49 1.35 -13.10 -3.32
CA ARG A 49 0.12 -12.82 -2.59
C ARG A 49 -0.46 -11.46 -2.89
N VAL A 50 -1.77 -11.44 -3.13
CA VAL A 50 -2.57 -10.22 -3.30
C VAL A 50 -3.43 -10.00 -2.07
N SER A 51 -3.60 -8.74 -1.67
CA SER A 51 -4.58 -8.29 -0.67
C SER A 51 -5.66 -7.49 -1.37
N ILE A 52 -6.93 -7.86 -1.12
CA ILE A 52 -8.10 -7.25 -1.75
C ILE A 52 -9.09 -6.89 -0.64
N GLN A 53 -9.46 -5.62 -0.55
CA GLN A 53 -10.49 -5.12 0.35
C GLN A 53 -11.71 -4.64 -0.46
N LEU A 54 -12.91 -5.04 -0.03
CA LEU A 54 -14.18 -4.79 -0.71
C LEU A 54 -15.24 -4.32 0.28
N SER A 55 -16.11 -3.39 -0.15
CA SER A 55 -17.34 -3.05 0.57
C SER A 55 -18.50 -3.89 0.03
N ILE A 56 -19.13 -4.69 0.90
CA ILE A 56 -20.14 -5.68 0.55
C ILE A 56 -21.42 -5.47 1.37
N ASP A 57 -22.54 -5.31 0.69
CA ASP A 57 -23.85 -5.33 1.35
C ASP A 57 -24.18 -6.72 1.87
N GLY A 58 -24.51 -6.83 3.15
CA GLY A 58 -24.86 -8.10 3.77
C GLY A 58 -25.74 -7.94 5.00
N SER A 59 -26.61 -8.92 5.21
CA SER A 59 -27.36 -9.04 6.46
C SER A 59 -26.58 -9.75 7.56
N THR A 60 -25.51 -10.46 7.19
CA THR A 60 -24.62 -11.20 8.10
C THR A 60 -23.18 -11.18 7.59
N VAL A 61 -22.22 -11.34 8.51
CA VAL A 61 -20.79 -11.49 8.18
C VAL A 61 -20.53 -12.65 7.22
N ARG A 62 -21.23 -13.79 7.40
CA ARG A 62 -21.10 -14.98 6.54
C ARG A 62 -21.51 -14.66 5.11
N GLN A 63 -22.66 -13.99 4.93
CA GLN A 63 -23.15 -13.59 3.61
C GLN A 63 -22.16 -12.65 2.91
N ALA A 64 -21.60 -11.69 3.66
CA ALA A 64 -20.61 -10.76 3.13
C ALA A 64 -19.31 -11.47 2.71
N ILE A 65 -18.78 -12.36 3.55
CA ILE A 65 -17.60 -13.19 3.23
C ILE A 65 -17.85 -14.05 1.99
N ASP A 66 -18.96 -14.78 1.94
CA ASP A 66 -19.27 -15.67 0.82
C ASP A 66 -19.43 -14.87 -0.49
N ALA A 67 -20.02 -13.68 -0.42
CA ALA A 67 -20.12 -12.78 -1.58
C ALA A 67 -18.75 -12.26 -2.02
N ALA A 68 -17.95 -11.73 -1.09
CA ALA A 68 -16.60 -11.24 -1.38
C ALA A 68 -15.72 -12.33 -2.02
N LEU A 69 -15.72 -13.54 -1.44
CA LEU A 69 -14.94 -14.67 -1.97
C LEU A 69 -15.38 -15.05 -3.38
N ARG A 70 -16.68 -15.06 -3.68
CA ARG A 70 -17.17 -15.32 -5.04
C ARG A 70 -16.70 -14.27 -6.03
N GLU A 71 -16.81 -12.99 -5.70
CA GLU A 71 -16.40 -11.87 -6.57
C GLU A 71 -14.89 -11.90 -6.84
N VAL A 72 -14.07 -12.02 -5.79
CA VAL A 72 -12.61 -12.08 -5.91
C VAL A 72 -12.18 -13.30 -6.71
N THR A 73 -12.75 -14.46 -6.41
CA THR A 73 -12.39 -15.70 -7.12
C THR A 73 -12.78 -15.63 -8.59
N ALA A 74 -13.93 -15.04 -8.92
CA ALA A 74 -14.34 -14.84 -10.31
C ALA A 74 -13.37 -13.91 -11.05
N ALA A 75 -13.03 -12.75 -10.46
CA ALA A 75 -12.10 -11.79 -11.05
C ALA A 75 -10.71 -12.41 -11.30
N LEU A 76 -10.17 -13.17 -10.33
CA LEU A 76 -8.86 -13.81 -10.49
C LEU A 76 -8.86 -14.90 -11.58
N ARG A 77 -9.96 -15.67 -11.71
CA ARG A 77 -10.07 -16.72 -12.74
C ARG A 77 -10.08 -16.16 -14.15
N GLU A 78 -10.61 -14.96 -14.38
CA GLU A 78 -10.69 -14.35 -15.72
C GLU A 78 -9.32 -14.05 -16.31
N VAL A 79 -8.31 -13.84 -15.47
CA VAL A 79 -6.91 -13.67 -15.86
C VAL A 79 -6.09 -14.96 -15.70
N GLY A 80 -6.75 -16.11 -15.53
CA GLY A 80 -6.11 -17.42 -15.41
C GLY A 80 -5.42 -17.66 -14.07
N VAL A 81 -5.66 -16.83 -13.05
CA VAL A 81 -5.05 -16.97 -11.73
C VAL A 81 -5.94 -17.83 -10.85
N SER A 82 -5.41 -19.00 -10.45
CA SER A 82 -6.06 -19.88 -9.47
C SER A 82 -5.58 -19.55 -8.07
N ALA A 83 -6.17 -18.53 -7.46
CA ALA A 83 -5.78 -18.11 -6.12
C ALA A 83 -6.47 -18.90 -5.01
N ARG A 84 -5.76 -19.08 -3.89
CA ARG A 84 -6.27 -19.65 -2.65
C ARG A 84 -6.32 -18.57 -1.58
N ALA A 85 -7.51 -18.28 -1.05
CA ALA A 85 -7.65 -17.40 0.10
C ALA A 85 -6.90 -17.99 1.31
N VAL A 86 -6.00 -17.20 1.90
CA VAL A 86 -5.20 -17.56 3.08
C VAL A 86 -5.62 -16.80 4.33
N ARG A 87 -6.26 -15.65 4.15
CA ARG A 87 -6.84 -14.85 5.23
C ARG A 87 -8.12 -14.18 4.74
N VAL A 88 -9.13 -14.18 5.59
CA VAL A 88 -10.36 -13.42 5.38
C VAL A 88 -10.68 -12.71 6.69
N GLU A 89 -10.85 -11.40 6.61
CA GLU A 89 -11.31 -10.56 7.71
C GLU A 89 -12.55 -9.82 7.26
N ALA A 90 -13.54 -9.74 8.13
CA ALA A 90 -14.78 -9.04 7.84
C ALA A 90 -15.27 -8.33 9.11
N LEU A 91 -15.58 -7.06 8.95
CA LEU A 91 -16.16 -6.20 9.97
C LEU A 91 -17.14 -5.22 9.31
N PRO A 92 -18.11 -4.68 10.05
CA PRO A 92 -18.90 -3.56 9.54
C PRO A 92 -17.98 -2.41 9.10
N GLU A 93 -18.35 -1.71 8.03
CA GLU A 93 -17.54 -0.60 7.50
C GLU A 93 -17.39 0.54 8.50
N GLU A 94 -18.44 0.83 9.28
CA GLU A 94 -18.42 1.84 10.35
C GLU A 94 -17.35 1.53 11.41
N GLU A 95 -17.24 0.27 11.82
CA GLU A 95 -16.26 -0.22 12.78
C GLU A 95 -14.84 -0.17 12.20
N LEU A 96 -14.66 -0.48 10.92
CA LEU A 96 -13.36 -0.27 10.26
C LEU A 96 -12.97 1.21 10.26
N ASP A 97 -13.91 2.10 9.94
CA ASP A 97 -13.66 3.54 9.95
C ASP A 97 -13.31 4.05 11.35
N GLU A 98 -13.88 3.47 12.40
CA GLU A 98 -13.49 3.74 13.79
C GLU A 98 -12.07 3.24 14.10
N GLU A 99 -11.74 2.01 13.73
CA GLU A 99 -10.39 1.45 13.93
C GLU A 99 -9.33 2.28 13.18
N LEU A 100 -9.59 2.65 11.92
CA LEU A 100 -8.70 3.47 11.11
C LEU A 100 -8.51 4.87 11.68
N ARG A 101 -9.57 5.47 12.26
CA ARG A 101 -9.46 6.78 12.93
C ARG A 101 -8.60 6.71 14.19
N GLN A 102 -8.56 5.57 14.87
CA GLN A 102 -7.76 5.36 16.08
C GLN A 102 -6.32 4.93 15.78
N MET A 103 -6.07 4.30 14.62
CA MET A 103 -4.74 3.87 14.22
C MET A 103 -3.87 5.10 13.87
N PRO A 104 -2.73 5.31 14.56
CA PRO A 104 -1.85 6.43 14.24
C PRO A 104 -1.34 6.29 12.80
N PRO A 105 -1.32 7.38 12.01
CA PRO A 105 -0.75 7.32 10.67
C PRO A 105 0.74 6.96 10.74
N GLU A 106 1.26 6.31 9.69
CA GLU A 106 2.70 6.19 9.54
C GLU A 106 3.32 7.59 9.46
N LEU A 107 4.32 7.86 10.28
CA LEU A 107 5.05 9.12 10.31
C LEU A 107 6.50 8.89 9.93
N MET A 108 7.06 9.84 9.19
CA MET A 108 8.47 9.81 8.79
C MET A 108 9.15 11.12 9.18
N GLY A 109 10.32 11.03 9.78
CA GLY A 109 11.27 12.13 9.83
C GLY A 109 12.24 12.08 8.65
N VAL A 110 13.17 13.03 8.60
CA VAL A 110 14.16 13.12 7.52
C VAL A 110 14.99 11.84 7.37
N ARG A 111 15.26 11.13 8.48
CA ARG A 111 16.03 9.89 8.44
C ARG A 111 15.26 8.78 7.75
N GLU A 112 14.02 8.56 8.13
CA GLU A 112 13.14 7.56 7.53
C GLU A 112 12.91 7.87 6.04
N ILE A 113 12.79 9.16 5.69
CA ILE A 113 12.72 9.61 4.29
C ILE A 113 14.02 9.28 3.53
N ALA A 114 15.19 9.49 4.14
CA ALA A 114 16.47 9.17 3.51
C ALA A 114 16.62 7.66 3.24
N GLU A 115 16.22 6.83 4.20
CA GLU A 115 16.20 5.37 4.10
C GLU A 115 15.23 4.92 3.00
N LEU A 116 14.01 5.46 2.97
CA LEU A 116 13.00 5.19 1.93
C LEU A 116 13.52 5.51 0.52
N LEU A 117 14.15 6.66 0.35
CA LEU A 117 14.61 7.15 -0.95
C LEU A 117 15.98 6.58 -1.38
N GLY A 118 16.66 5.82 -0.50
CA GLY A 118 18.01 5.33 -0.75
C GLY A 118 19.03 6.45 -1.02
N VAL A 119 18.93 7.55 -0.26
CA VAL A 119 19.84 8.71 -0.34
C VAL A 119 20.47 9.04 1.02
N THR A 120 21.46 9.93 1.03
CA THR A 120 22.02 10.42 2.28
C THR A 120 21.02 11.31 3.02
N ARG A 121 21.12 11.39 4.35
CA ARG A 121 20.31 12.30 5.18
C ARG A 121 20.36 13.75 4.67
N GLN A 122 21.56 14.23 4.33
CA GLN A 122 21.74 15.59 3.79
C GLN A 122 20.97 15.79 2.47
N ARG A 123 20.91 14.75 1.61
CA ARG A 123 20.12 14.81 0.39
C ARG A 123 18.63 14.82 0.70
N ALA A 124 18.16 14.01 1.64
CA ALA A 124 16.77 14.07 2.10
C ALA A 124 16.42 15.46 2.64
N ASP A 125 17.28 16.08 3.47
CA ASP A 125 17.10 17.46 3.96
C ASP A 125 16.97 18.50 2.84
N GLN A 126 17.58 18.28 1.68
CA GLN A 126 17.40 19.14 0.51
C GLN A 126 16.08 18.86 -0.22
N LEU A 127 15.69 17.58 -0.33
CA LEU A 127 14.48 17.16 -1.02
C LEU A 127 13.23 17.64 -0.28
N VAL A 128 13.20 17.54 1.05
CA VAL A 128 12.05 17.96 1.87
C VAL A 128 11.77 19.46 1.83
N ARG A 129 12.69 20.27 1.27
CA ARG A 129 12.54 21.72 1.09
C ARG A 129 12.04 22.10 -0.30
N ARG A 130 11.88 21.13 -1.21
CA ARG A 130 11.36 21.41 -2.54
C ARG A 130 9.89 21.78 -2.44
N GLU A 131 9.45 22.65 -3.35
CA GLU A 131 8.06 23.11 -3.41
C GLU A 131 7.07 21.98 -3.72
N ASP A 132 7.50 20.98 -4.50
CA ASP A 132 6.70 19.81 -4.85
C ASP A 132 6.74 18.70 -3.78
N PHE A 133 7.53 18.86 -2.72
CA PHE A 133 7.60 17.88 -1.64
C PHE A 133 6.39 18.05 -0.70
N PRO A 134 5.84 16.95 -0.13
CA PRO A 134 4.74 17.03 0.82
C PRO A 134 4.97 18.00 1.97
N GLN A 135 3.93 18.74 2.35
CA GLN A 135 3.97 19.58 3.54
C GLN A 135 4.14 18.72 4.80
N PRO A 136 4.94 19.17 5.78
CA PRO A 136 5.09 18.45 7.04
C PRO A 136 3.76 18.45 7.79
N LEU A 137 3.46 17.34 8.45
CA LEU A 137 2.33 17.24 9.37
C LEU A 137 2.57 18.15 10.58
N GLN A 138 3.81 18.16 11.08
CA GLN A 138 4.21 19.00 12.20
C GLN A 138 5.72 19.25 12.18
N THR A 139 6.12 20.39 12.76
CA THR A 139 7.54 20.70 13.01
C THR A 139 7.81 20.68 14.50
N LEU A 140 8.64 19.74 14.94
CA LEU A 140 9.08 19.59 16.32
C LEU A 140 10.46 20.25 16.51
N ALA A 141 10.88 20.46 17.76
CA ALA A 141 12.25 20.91 18.06
C ALA A 141 13.32 19.94 17.50
N ALA A 142 13.01 18.65 17.43
CA ALA A 142 13.88 17.61 16.87
C ALA A 142 13.90 17.58 15.32
N GLY A 143 12.94 18.24 14.66
CA GLY A 143 12.77 18.25 13.21
C GLY A 143 11.31 18.14 12.77
N ALA A 144 11.08 18.30 11.48
CA ALA A 144 9.76 18.10 10.88
C ALA A 144 9.43 16.62 10.71
N ILE A 145 8.13 16.32 10.79
CA ILE A 145 7.55 15.00 10.59
C ILE A 145 6.50 15.07 9.49
N TRP A 146 6.45 14.05 8.64
CA TRP A 146 5.57 13.96 7.48
C TRP A 146 4.67 12.73 7.57
N PRO A 147 3.46 12.77 6.97
CA PRO A 147 2.69 11.55 6.73
C PRO A 147 3.45 10.64 5.78
N GLY A 148 3.75 9.41 6.20
CA GLY A 148 4.54 8.45 5.42
C GLY A 148 3.91 8.14 4.06
N ALA A 149 2.58 8.02 4.01
CA ALA A 149 1.84 7.83 2.77
C ALA A 149 2.09 8.95 1.74
N ALA A 150 2.08 10.21 2.17
CA ALA A 150 2.32 11.35 1.28
C ALA A 150 3.76 11.34 0.72
N VAL A 151 4.75 10.99 1.56
CA VAL A 151 6.15 10.85 1.12
C VAL A 151 6.28 9.71 0.10
N ARG A 152 5.64 8.56 0.33
CA ARG A 152 5.68 7.42 -0.61
C ARG A 152 5.03 7.76 -1.95
N SER A 153 3.90 8.46 -1.94
CA SER A 153 3.25 8.95 -3.16
C SER A 153 4.15 9.90 -3.95
N TRP A 154 4.84 10.82 -3.27
CA TRP A 154 5.83 11.69 -3.91
C TRP A 154 7.03 10.89 -4.44
N ALA A 155 7.51 9.91 -3.67
CA ALA A 155 8.65 9.07 -4.08
C ALA A 155 8.35 8.23 -5.33
N ALA A 156 7.11 7.79 -5.51
CA ALA A 156 6.67 7.02 -6.67
C ALA A 156 6.71 7.82 -7.99
N THR A 157 6.56 9.15 -7.92
CA THR A 157 6.60 10.04 -9.09
C THR A 157 7.94 10.76 -9.24
N TRP A 158 8.81 10.70 -8.23
CA TRP A 158 10.07 11.41 -8.22
C TRP A 158 11.15 10.69 -9.04
N GLU A 159 11.52 11.27 -10.18
CA GLU A 159 12.69 10.83 -10.93
C GLU A 159 14.00 11.24 -10.24
N ARG A 160 14.77 10.25 -9.79
CA ARG A 160 16.12 10.45 -9.26
C ARG A 160 17.05 10.90 -10.38
N LYS A 161 17.25 12.23 -10.53
CA LYS A 161 18.33 12.75 -11.38
C LYS A 161 19.69 12.29 -10.83
N GLY A 162 20.36 11.42 -11.59
CA GLY A 162 21.64 10.84 -11.23
C GLY A 162 22.69 11.93 -10.96
N GLY A 163 23.29 11.89 -9.77
CA GLY A 163 24.46 12.71 -9.45
C GLY A 163 25.73 12.11 -10.07
N ARG A 164 26.71 12.97 -10.36
CA ARG A 164 28.02 12.62 -10.94
C ARG A 164 28.62 11.38 -10.23
N PRO A 165 29.06 10.34 -10.97
CA PRO A 165 29.73 9.20 -10.37
C PRO A 165 30.88 9.66 -9.47
N LYS A 166 31.00 9.10 -8.27
CA LYS A 166 32.21 9.28 -7.45
C LYS A 166 33.39 8.84 -8.32
N ALA A 167 34.32 9.76 -8.60
CA ALA A 167 35.58 9.41 -9.23
C ALA A 167 36.21 8.28 -8.40
N ALA A 168 36.43 7.13 -9.03
CA ALA A 168 37.11 6.01 -8.41
C ALA A 168 38.45 6.53 -7.88
N LYS A 169 38.71 6.35 -6.58
CA LYS A 169 40.06 6.56 -6.03
C LYS A 169 40.97 5.60 -6.77
N ALA A 170 41.88 6.13 -7.58
CA ALA A 170 42.99 5.38 -8.12
C ALA A 170 43.73 4.73 -6.94
N VAL A 171 43.82 3.41 -6.96
CA VAL A 171 44.70 2.64 -6.09
C VAL A 171 46.12 3.04 -6.50
N SER A 172 46.82 3.73 -5.62
CA SER A 172 48.27 3.91 -5.72
C SER A 172 48.93 2.74 -5.00
N GLU A 173 49.71 2.01 -5.80
CA GLU A 173 50.71 1.00 -5.45
C GLU A 173 51.74 1.47 -4.42
#